data_AF-A0A1Y4K2L8-F1
#
_entry.id   AF-A0A1Y4K2L8-F1
#
_cell.length_a   1.000
_cell.length_b   1.000
_cell.length_c   1.000
_cell.angle_alpha   90.00
_cell.angle_beta   90.00
_cell.angle_gamma   90.00
#
_symmetry.space_group_name_H-M   'P 1'
#
loop_
_entity.id
_entity.type
_entity.pdbx_description
1 polymer ?
#
loop_
_entity_poly.entity_id
_entity_poly.type
_entity_poly.pdbx_seq_one_letter_code
_entity_poly.pdbx_strand_id
1 'polypeptide(L)'
;MTRCSGTTLEDVPEHLSWRALRSFVGHLDAGSELVSELSPENAHWQGDSRIAMLLADVFDQLSWLRYEFACANTPKGKSRPKRPRPYPRPGVKAQDESVGRKPIPVSEFDAWWDGGKA
;
A
#
# COMPACT_ATOMS: atom_id res chain seq x y z
N MET A 1 10.61 20.22 35.65
CA MET A 1 9.70 19.39 34.81
C MET A 1 9.06 20.31 33.78
N THR A 2 9.70 20.46 32.63
CA THR A 2 9.24 21.35 31.54
C THR A 2 8.14 20.63 30.78
N ARG A 3 6.90 21.12 30.89
CA ARG A 3 5.80 20.68 30.04
C ARG A 3 6.08 21.24 28.64
N CYS A 4 6.02 20.39 27.61
CA CYS A 4 5.95 20.85 26.22
C CYS A 4 4.57 21.50 26.00
N SER A 5 4.37 22.73 26.47
CA SER A 5 3.26 23.59 26.04
C SER A 5 3.62 24.18 24.68
N GLY A 6 2.74 23.99 23.71
CA GLY A 6 2.96 24.34 22.31
C GLY A 6 3.48 25.77 22.12
N THR A 7 4.58 25.88 21.39
CA THR A 7 5.06 27.14 20.82
C THR A 7 3.94 27.78 20.01
N THR A 8 3.69 29.06 20.28
CA THR A 8 2.70 29.90 19.60
C THR A 8 3.38 30.74 18.51
N LEU A 9 2.59 31.43 17.67
CA LEU A 9 3.14 32.29 16.63
C LEU A 9 3.92 33.49 17.21
N GLU A 10 3.63 33.87 18.46
CA GLU A 10 4.28 34.98 19.16
C GLU A 10 5.74 34.65 19.55
N ASP A 11 6.10 33.36 19.61
CA ASP A 11 7.45 32.89 19.93
C ASP A 11 8.44 33.05 18.74
N VAL A 12 7.94 33.58 17.61
CA VAL A 12 8.72 33.96 16.42
C VAL A 12 9.04 35.47 16.54
N PRO A 13 10.32 35.88 16.69
CA PRO A 13 11.52 35.17 16.27
C PRO A 13 12.36 34.55 17.40
N GLU A 14 11.96 34.65 18.67
CA GLU A 14 12.79 34.29 19.83
C GLU A 14 13.33 32.85 19.76
N HIS A 15 12.54 31.91 19.25
CA HIS A 15 12.92 30.50 19.10
C HIS A 15 13.06 30.03 17.65
N LEU A 16 12.39 30.69 16.71
CA LEU A 16 12.40 30.35 15.28
C LEU A 16 12.37 31.61 14.44
N SER A 17 13.34 31.83 13.56
CA SER A 17 13.30 33.02 12.68
C SER A 17 12.15 32.95 11.65
N TRP A 18 11.63 34.10 11.23
CA TRP A 18 10.65 34.19 10.13
C TRP A 18 11.11 33.51 8.84
N ARG A 19 12.42 33.55 8.55
CA ARG A 19 13.00 32.87 7.39
C ARG A 19 12.93 31.35 7.53
N ALA A 20 13.20 30.84 8.74
CA ALA A 20 13.11 29.41 9.03
C ALA A 20 11.65 28.94 8.97
N LEU A 21 10.70 29.69 9.54
CA LEU A 21 9.27 29.39 9.44
C LEU A 21 8.80 29.35 7.98
N ARG A 22 9.16 30.37 7.19
CA ARG A 22 8.81 30.40 5.77
C ARG A 22 9.42 29.23 5.00
N SER A 23 10.67 28.88 5.30
CA SER A 23 11.33 27.73 4.68
C SER A 23 10.61 26.43 5.03
N PHE A 24 10.20 26.27 6.29
CA PHE A 24 9.45 25.10 6.75
C PHE A 24 8.11 24.98 6.02
N VAL A 25 7.29 26.04 6.05
CA VAL A 25 5.98 26.04 5.38
C VAL A 25 6.10 25.81 3.86
N GLY A 26 7.12 26.38 3.22
CA GLY A 26 7.36 26.21 1.79
C GLY A 26 7.84 24.82 1.37
N HIS A 27 8.27 23.97 2.32
CA HIS A 27 8.72 22.59 2.07
C HIS A 27 7.90 21.56 2.86
N LEU A 28 6.69 21.92 3.29
CA LEU A 28 5.77 20.95 3.85
C LEU A 28 5.42 19.91 2.80
N ASP A 29 5.33 18.66 3.26
CA ASP A 29 4.92 17.56 2.40
C ASP A 29 3.47 17.74 1.92
N ALA A 30 3.15 17.15 0.77
CA ALA A 30 1.81 17.15 0.21
C ALA A 30 0.77 16.48 1.14
N GLY A 31 1.20 15.58 2.03
CA GLY A 31 0.36 14.98 3.07
C GLY A 31 0.16 15.85 4.32
N SER A 32 0.75 17.05 4.40
CA SER A 32 0.57 17.97 5.53
C SER A 32 -0.84 18.56 5.55
N GLU A 33 -1.45 18.67 6.74
CA GLU A 33 -2.80 19.24 6.84
C GLU A 33 -2.90 20.68 6.39
N LEU A 34 -1.83 21.46 6.58
CA LEU A 34 -1.80 22.83 6.07
C LEU A 34 -1.91 22.84 4.53
N VAL A 35 -1.26 21.89 3.86
CA VAL A 35 -1.33 21.77 2.40
C VAL A 35 -2.71 21.27 1.96
N SER A 36 -3.31 20.34 2.71
CA SER A 36 -4.69 19.88 2.49
C SER A 36 -5.72 21.00 2.58
N GLU A 37 -5.60 21.91 3.57
CA GLU A 37 -6.50 23.05 3.71
C GLU A 37 -6.29 24.09 2.60
N LEU A 38 -5.03 24.40 2.28
CA LEU A 38 -4.69 25.43 1.29
C LEU A 38 -4.92 24.97 -0.15
N SER A 39 -4.80 23.69 -0.43
CA SER A 39 -4.85 23.11 -1.78
C SER A 39 -5.43 21.70 -1.75
N PRO A 40 -6.75 21.56 -1.48
CA PRO A 40 -7.39 20.27 -1.24
C PRO A 40 -7.32 19.33 -2.44
N GLU A 41 -7.40 19.86 -3.66
CA GLU A 41 -7.28 19.06 -4.88
C GLU A 41 -5.89 18.42 -5.00
N ASN A 42 -4.83 19.20 -4.81
CA ASN A 42 -3.46 18.73 -4.95
C ASN A 42 -3.06 17.77 -3.85
N ALA A 43 -3.40 18.07 -2.60
CA ALA A 43 -3.12 17.21 -1.45
C ALA A 43 -3.74 15.82 -1.63
N HIS A 44 -4.95 15.76 -2.18
CA HIS A 44 -5.63 14.50 -2.46
C HIS A 44 -4.86 13.61 -3.44
N TRP A 45 -4.15 14.17 -4.41
CA TRP A 45 -3.42 13.43 -5.45
C TRP A 45 -1.95 13.17 -5.11
N GLN A 46 -1.31 14.10 -4.39
CA GLN A 46 0.14 14.11 -4.18
C GLN A 46 0.59 13.43 -2.89
N GLY A 47 -0.33 12.99 -2.02
CA GLY A 47 0.04 12.24 -0.82
C GLY A 47 0.81 10.96 -1.16
N ASP A 48 1.90 10.70 -0.43
CA ASP A 48 2.82 9.57 -0.64
C ASP A 48 2.09 8.22 -0.79
N SER A 49 1.11 7.96 0.06
CA SER A 49 0.34 6.72 0.01
C SER A 49 -0.45 6.58 -1.29
N ARG A 50 -0.97 7.68 -1.85
CA ARG A 50 -1.80 7.63 -3.05
C ARG A 50 -0.98 7.48 -4.32
N ILE A 51 0.15 8.19 -4.43
CA ILE A 51 1.07 8.00 -5.55
C ILE A 51 1.51 6.53 -5.61
N ALA A 52 1.89 5.95 -4.47
CA ALA A 52 2.26 4.53 -4.40
C ALA A 52 1.11 3.60 -4.83
N MET A 53 -0.14 3.88 -4.43
CA MET A 53 -1.31 3.11 -4.86
C MET A 53 -1.57 3.21 -6.37
N LEU A 54 -1.47 4.40 -6.94
CA LEU A 54 -1.65 4.61 -8.39
C LEU A 54 -0.57 3.90 -9.20
N LEU A 55 0.69 3.96 -8.75
CA LEU A 55 1.78 3.24 -9.39
C LEU A 55 1.60 1.72 -9.31
N ALA A 56 1.10 1.21 -8.17
CA ALA A 56 0.74 -0.20 -8.03
C ALA A 56 -0.37 -0.60 -9.00
N ASP A 57 -1.38 0.24 -9.21
CA ASP A 57 -2.44 -0.01 -10.21
C ASP A 57 -1.88 -0.07 -11.63
N VAL A 58 -1.02 0.87 -12.00
CA VAL A 58 -0.36 0.87 -13.32
C VAL A 58 0.46 -0.39 -13.51
N PHE A 59 1.23 -0.79 -12.50
CA PHE A 59 2.02 -2.02 -12.54
C PHE A 59 1.14 -3.27 -12.74
N ASP A 60 0.00 -3.34 -12.07
CA ASP A 60 -0.94 -4.46 -12.21
C ASP A 60 -1.52 -4.52 -13.62
N GLN A 61 -1.90 -3.38 -14.21
CA GLN A 61 -2.38 -3.33 -15.60
C GLN A 61 -1.32 -3.78 -16.60
N LEU A 62 -0.07 -3.36 -16.41
CA LEU A 62 1.05 -3.79 -17.28
C LEU A 62 1.33 -5.29 -17.14
N SER A 63 1.27 -5.83 -15.92
CA SER A 63 1.43 -7.25 -15.66
C SER A 63 0.33 -8.07 -16.34
N TRP A 64 -0.90 -7.55 -16.33
CA TRP A 64 -2.04 -8.12 -17.04
C TRP A 64 -1.88 -8.11 -18.55
N LEU A 65 -1.51 -6.97 -19.12
CA LEU A 65 -1.26 -6.83 -20.56
C LEU A 65 -0.18 -7.83 -21.03
N ARG A 66 0.91 -7.96 -20.27
CA ARG A 66 1.97 -8.94 -20.56
C ARG A 66 1.44 -10.37 -20.51
N TYR A 67 0.60 -10.69 -19.54
CA TYR A 67 0.00 -12.03 -19.42
C TYR A 67 -0.92 -12.35 -20.60
N GLU A 68 -1.77 -11.41 -21.00
CA GLU A 68 -2.66 -11.56 -22.15
C GLU A 68 -1.87 -11.75 -23.44
N PHE A 69 -0.84 -10.92 -23.66
CA PHE A 69 0.06 -11.05 -24.79
C PHE A 69 0.75 -12.43 -24.81
N ALA A 70 1.25 -12.90 -23.67
CA ALA A 70 1.88 -14.21 -23.58
C ALA A 70 0.88 -15.35 -23.82
N CYS A 71 -0.36 -15.24 -23.32
CA CYS A 71 -1.42 -16.21 -23.58
C CYS A 71 -1.80 -16.28 -25.05
N ALA A 72 -1.93 -15.14 -25.73
CA ALA A 72 -2.27 -15.08 -27.16
C ALA A 72 -1.19 -15.73 -28.04
N ASN A 73 0.07 -15.59 -27.63
CA ASN A 73 1.21 -16.18 -28.34
C ASN A 73 1.58 -17.59 -27.85
N THR A 74 0.80 -18.19 -26.94
CA THR A 74 1.04 -19.56 -26.48
C THR A 74 0.53 -20.55 -27.55
N PRO A 75 1.40 -21.42 -28.11
CA PRO A 75 0.98 -22.42 -29.09
C PRO A 75 -0.06 -23.39 -28.53
N LYS A 76 -0.94 -23.89 -29.40
CA LYS A 76 -1.91 -24.93 -29.03
C LYS A 76 -1.17 -26.15 -28.43
N GLY A 77 -1.68 -26.65 -27.31
CA GLY A 77 -1.10 -27.79 -26.59
C GLY A 77 -0.02 -27.44 -25.56
N LYS A 78 0.41 -26.17 -25.47
CA LYS A 78 1.30 -25.71 -24.38
C LYS A 78 0.50 -25.13 -23.22
N SER A 79 1.02 -25.29 -22.00
CA SER A 79 0.45 -24.68 -20.80
C SER A 79 0.54 -23.16 -20.87
N ARG A 80 -0.58 -22.49 -20.57
CA ARG A 80 -0.59 -21.03 -20.45
C ARG A 80 0.34 -20.55 -19.33
N PRO A 81 0.91 -19.34 -19.44
CA PRO A 81 1.71 -18.74 -18.38
C PRO A 81 0.90 -18.58 -17.10
N LYS A 82 1.59 -18.40 -15.96
CA LYS A 82 0.92 -18.14 -14.68
C LYS A 82 0.26 -16.76 -14.70
N ARG A 83 -0.97 -16.69 -14.18
CA ARG A 83 -1.69 -15.42 -13.99
C ARG A 83 -0.88 -14.52 -13.04
N PRO A 84 -0.71 -13.23 -13.36
CA PRO A 84 0.00 -12.30 -12.49
C PRO A 84 -0.77 -12.11 -11.18
N ARG A 85 -0.01 -11.92 -10.10
CA ARG A 85 -0.56 -11.55 -8.79
C ARG A 85 -0.57 -10.02 -8.69
N PRO A 86 -1.56 -9.43 -8.01
CA PRO A 86 -1.53 -8.01 -7.70
C PRO A 86 -0.26 -7.62 -6.94
N TYR A 87 0.25 -6.42 -7.19
CA TYR A 87 1.34 -5.83 -6.43
C TYR A 87 0.98 -5.79 -4.93
N PRO A 88 1.89 -6.12 -4.02
CA PRO A 88 1.61 -6.09 -2.58
C PRO A 88 1.31 -4.67 -2.11
N ARG A 89 0.20 -4.50 -1.37
CA ARG A 89 -0.27 -3.19 -0.91
C ARG A 89 -0.50 -3.19 0.61
N PRO A 90 -0.24 -2.07 1.29
CA PRO A 90 -0.61 -1.92 2.70
C PRO A 90 -2.10 -2.22 2.91
N GLY A 91 -2.41 -3.01 3.95
CA GLY A 91 -3.78 -3.39 4.28
C GLY A 91 -4.39 -4.53 3.45
N VAL A 92 -3.73 -4.96 2.36
CA VAL A 92 -4.19 -6.10 1.55
C VAL A 92 -3.43 -7.36 1.96
N LYS A 93 -4.15 -8.36 2.47
CA LYS A 93 -3.56 -9.68 2.78
C LYS A 93 -3.26 -10.43 1.47
N ALA A 94 -2.05 -10.98 1.37
CA ALA A 94 -1.72 -11.91 0.29
C ALA A 94 -2.60 -13.17 0.41
N GLN A 95 -3.17 -13.63 -0.71
CA GLN A 95 -4.02 -14.85 -0.76
C GLN A 95 -3.19 -16.14 -0.71
N ASP A 96 -2.11 -16.19 0.05
CA ASP A 96 -1.13 -17.27 -0.10
C ASP A 96 -1.30 -18.45 0.84
N GLU A 97 -2.25 -18.42 1.79
CA GLU A 97 -2.49 -19.59 2.64
C GLU A 97 -3.98 -19.83 2.87
N SER A 98 -4.56 -20.77 2.10
CA SER A 98 -5.79 -21.45 2.51
C SER A 98 -5.40 -22.67 3.34
N VAL A 99 -5.62 -22.62 4.65
CA VAL A 99 -5.56 -23.82 5.49
C VAL A 99 -6.87 -24.60 5.27
N GLY A 100 -6.77 -25.83 4.75
CA GLY A 100 -7.91 -26.71 4.51
C GLY A 100 -8.73 -26.34 3.27
N ARG A 101 -8.40 -26.94 2.11
CA ARG A 101 -9.14 -26.74 0.85
C ARG A 101 -10.30 -27.73 0.66
N LYS A 102 -10.24 -28.90 1.30
CA LYS A 102 -11.25 -29.95 1.23
C LYS A 102 -11.74 -30.27 2.65
N PRO A 103 -13.03 -30.57 2.83
CA PRO A 103 -13.51 -31.12 4.09
C PRO A 103 -12.76 -32.43 4.36
N ILE A 104 -12.24 -32.56 5.58
CA ILE A 104 -11.56 -33.76 6.02
C ILE A 104 -12.62 -34.85 6.18
N PRO A 105 -12.49 -36.01 5.52
CA PRO A 105 -13.39 -37.14 5.72
C PRO A 105 -13.44 -37.50 7.21
N VAL A 106 -14.61 -37.90 7.74
CA VAL A 106 -14.77 -38.25 9.17
C VAL A 106 -13.76 -39.32 9.60
N SER A 107 -13.39 -40.24 8.72
CA SER A 107 -12.38 -41.29 8.94
C SER A 107 -10.95 -40.77 9.13
N GLU A 108 -10.65 -39.55 8.67
CA GLU A 108 -9.32 -38.93 8.70
C GLU A 108 -9.26 -37.80 9.75
N PHE A 109 -10.39 -37.50 10.42
CA PHE A 109 -10.51 -36.40 11.37
C PHE A 109 -9.60 -36.58 12.57
N ASP A 110 -9.62 -37.75 13.22
CA ASP A 110 -8.80 -38.01 14.42
C ASP A 110 -7.31 -37.91 14.11
N ALA A 111 -6.88 -38.45 12.96
CA ALA A 111 -5.49 -38.39 12.51
C ALA A 111 -5.02 -36.95 12.21
N TRP A 112 -5.90 -36.10 11.68
CA TRP A 112 -5.62 -34.68 11.51
C TRP A 112 -5.61 -33.93 12.85
N TRP A 113 -6.57 -34.23 13.73
CA TRP A 113 -6.71 -33.60 15.05
C TRP A 113 -5.50 -33.85 15.95
N ASP A 114 -4.89 -35.04 15.84
CA ASP A 114 -3.67 -35.42 16.55
C ASP A 114 -2.37 -34.85 15.91
N GLY A 115 -2.48 -33.90 14.99
CA GLY A 115 -1.36 -33.19 14.38
C GLY A 115 -0.89 -33.73 13.02
N GLY A 116 -1.68 -34.60 12.38
CA GLY A 116 -1.46 -35.03 11.01
C GLY A 116 -1.65 -33.89 9.99
N LYS A 117 -0.93 -33.94 8.87
CA LYS A 117 -1.13 -32.97 7.78
C LYS A 117 -2.47 -33.23 7.09
N ALA A 118 -3.26 -32.17 6.90
CA ALA A 118 -4.48 -32.16 6.07
C ALA A 118 -4.16 -32.26 4.57
#